data_AF-Q22897-F1
#
_entry.id   AF-Q22897-F1
#
_cell.length_a   1.000
_cell.length_b   1.000
_cell.length_c   1.000
_cell.angle_alpha   90.00
_cell.angle_beta   90.00
_cell.angle_gamma   90.00
#
_symmetry.space_group_name_H-M   'P 1'
#
loop_
_entity.id
_entity.type
_entity.pdbx_description
1 polymer ?
#
loop_
_entity_poly.entity_id
_entity_poly.type
_entity_poly.pdbx_seq_one_letter_code
_entity_poly.pdbx_strand_id
1 'polypeptide(L)'
;MKMIKPDVISKLFKEIASKRISDYYSSLISFRETDHSNFDVLHPDLLSYFPSDSIQLLQQERQIGPGNMFVVRTKYTLKIVKWWVLCSLTENCMNPPGSQLKCHFDKSRERLHANCYRYDQSVVNLLLLNDFKKIEKYLMRSLINSFERIH
;
A
#
# COMPACT_ATOMS: atom_id res chain seq x y z
N MET A 1 9.80 13.76 1.17
CA MET A 1 8.79 13.94 2.25
C MET A 1 9.52 14.47 3.49
N LYS A 2 8.93 15.37 4.26
CA LYS A 2 9.53 16.00 5.45
C LYS A 2 8.77 15.58 6.70
N MET A 3 9.48 15.19 7.75
CA MET A 3 8.89 15.01 9.07
C MET A 3 8.66 16.39 9.70
N ILE A 4 7.41 16.71 10.04
CA ILE A 4 7.01 18.02 10.57
C ILE A 4 6.74 18.01 12.08
N LYS A 5 6.55 16.84 12.69
CA LYS A 5 6.40 16.69 14.14
C LYS A 5 7.66 16.09 14.75
N PRO A 6 8.15 16.61 15.89
CA PRO A 6 9.38 16.12 16.51
C PRO A 6 9.22 14.76 17.22
N ASP A 7 7.99 14.38 17.58
CA ASP A 7 7.72 13.22 18.44
C ASP A 7 7.27 11.96 17.67
N VAL A 8 7.49 11.92 16.35
CA VAL A 8 7.07 10.82 15.46
C VAL A 8 7.63 9.48 15.91
N ILE A 9 8.94 9.42 16.21
CA ILE A 9 9.60 8.17 16.61
C ILE A 9 9.01 7.65 17.94
N SER A 10 8.84 8.53 18.93
CA SER A 10 8.23 8.16 20.21
C SER A 10 6.79 7.66 20.05
N LYS A 11 5.98 8.36 19.25
CA LYS A 11 4.60 7.94 18.94
C LYS A 11 4.53 6.62 18.19
N LEU A 12 5.41 6.41 17.21
CA LEU A 12 5.52 5.16 16.46
C LEU A 12 5.77 3.98 17.40
N PHE A 13 6.81 4.06 18.23
CA PHE A 13 7.15 2.97 19.16
C PHE A 13 6.08 2.78 20.24
N LYS A 14 5.46 3.86 20.74
CA LYS A 14 4.36 3.77 21.70
C LYS A 14 3.13 3.06 21.10
N GLU A 15 2.74 3.38 19.87
CA GLU A 15 1.61 2.71 19.21
C GLU A 15 1.93 1.25 18.89
N ILE A 16 3.15 0.96 18.40
CA ILE A 16 3.58 -0.42 18.17
C ILE A 16 3.48 -1.23 19.45
N ALA A 17 4.10 -0.75 20.53
CA ALA A 17 4.15 -1.47 21.81
C ALA A 17 2.77 -1.71 22.42
N SER A 18 1.84 -0.76 22.25
CA SER A 18 0.51 -0.83 22.87
C SER A 18 -0.55 -1.52 22.02
N LYS A 19 -0.42 -1.54 20.69
CA LYS A 19 -1.50 -1.96 19.79
C LYS A 19 -1.11 -2.93 18.69
N ARG A 20 0.17 -3.00 18.28
CA ARG A 20 0.58 -3.67 17.03
C ARG A 20 1.62 -4.78 17.20
N ILE A 21 1.80 -5.33 18.40
CA ILE A 21 2.71 -6.47 18.63
C ILE A 21 2.12 -7.79 18.09
N SER A 22 0.79 -7.91 17.95
CA SER A 22 0.14 -9.12 17.46
C SER A 22 0.22 -9.28 15.93
N ASP A 23 0.08 -10.52 15.48
CA ASP A 23 -0.05 -10.92 14.07
C ASP A 23 -1.31 -10.37 13.37
N TYR A 24 -2.27 -9.86 14.16
CA TYR A 24 -3.43 -9.13 13.66
C TYR A 24 -3.07 -7.84 12.93
N TYR A 25 -1.88 -7.29 13.17
CA TYR A 25 -1.35 -6.10 12.49
C TYR A 25 -0.12 -6.44 11.66
N SER A 26 0.07 -5.71 10.57
CA SER A 26 1.25 -5.86 9.72
C SER A 26 2.50 -5.35 10.43
N SER A 27 3.61 -6.07 10.24
CA SER A 27 4.96 -5.60 10.58
C SER A 27 5.55 -4.63 9.54
N LEU A 28 4.81 -4.38 8.46
CA LEU A 28 5.05 -3.36 7.44
C LEU A 28 4.01 -2.25 7.63
N ILE A 29 4.46 -1.09 8.11
CA ILE A 29 3.59 0.00 8.54
C ILE A 29 3.83 1.22 7.67
N SER A 30 2.78 1.71 7.01
CA SER A 30 2.80 3.00 6.31
C SER A 30 2.14 4.10 7.13
N PHE A 31 2.55 5.33 6.80
CA PHE A 31 2.05 6.58 7.38
C PHE A 31 1.34 7.44 6.33
N ARG A 32 0.99 6.87 5.17
CA ARG A 32 0.39 7.61 4.07
C ARG A 32 -0.76 6.82 3.47
N GLU A 33 -1.94 7.41 3.47
CA GLU A 33 -3.11 6.94 2.71
C GLU A 33 -3.22 7.75 1.42
N THR A 34 -3.61 7.11 0.32
CA THR A 34 -3.86 7.79 -0.95
C THR A 34 -5.30 8.25 -1.08
N ASP A 35 -5.60 9.02 -2.13
CA ASP A 35 -6.94 9.51 -2.46
C ASP A 35 -7.71 8.60 -3.44
N HIS A 36 -7.06 7.55 -3.93
CA HIS A 36 -7.61 6.54 -4.84
C HIS A 36 -7.67 5.15 -4.18
N SER A 37 -8.58 4.31 -4.66
CA SER A 37 -8.72 2.91 -4.25
C SER A 37 -7.56 2.05 -4.78
N ASN A 38 -7.50 0.78 -4.35
CA ASN A 38 -6.63 -0.20 -4.98
C ASN A 38 -7.06 -0.46 -6.43
N PHE A 39 -8.35 -0.61 -6.67
CA PHE A 39 -8.92 -0.92 -7.98
C PHE A 39 -8.67 0.18 -9.01
N ASP A 40 -8.74 1.45 -8.60
CA ASP A 40 -8.57 2.61 -9.50
C ASP A 40 -7.24 2.56 -10.27
N VAL A 41 -6.20 2.00 -9.64
CA VAL A 41 -4.82 2.06 -10.11
C VAL A 41 -4.17 0.67 -10.22
N LEU A 42 -4.99 -0.39 -10.32
CA LEU A 42 -4.53 -1.77 -10.45
C LEU A 42 -4.42 -2.16 -11.92
N HIS A 43 -3.25 -2.53 -12.41
CA HIS A 43 -3.18 -3.16 -13.73
C HIS A 43 -3.78 -4.57 -13.66
N PRO A 44 -4.74 -4.95 -14.51
CA PRO A 44 -5.40 -6.26 -14.44
C PRO A 44 -4.40 -7.42 -14.54
N ASP A 45 -3.37 -7.30 -15.38
CA ASP A 45 -2.34 -8.33 -15.52
C ASP A 45 -1.59 -8.65 -14.23
N LEU A 46 -1.54 -7.73 -13.25
CA LEU A 46 -0.94 -8.01 -11.95
C LEU A 46 -1.66 -9.16 -11.23
N LEU A 47 -2.97 -9.33 -11.47
CA LEU A 47 -3.76 -10.41 -10.88
C LEU A 47 -3.37 -11.81 -11.39
N SER A 48 -2.65 -11.89 -12.52
CA SER A 48 -2.08 -13.16 -12.99
C SER A 48 -0.89 -13.63 -12.15
N TYR A 49 -0.19 -12.68 -11.49
CA TYR A 49 0.92 -12.96 -10.57
C TYR A 49 0.42 -13.09 -9.13
N PHE A 50 -0.49 -12.21 -8.72
CA PHE A 50 -1.06 -12.17 -7.37
C PHE A 50 -2.58 -12.08 -7.44
N PRO A 51 -3.30 -13.22 -7.47
CA PRO A 51 -4.76 -13.20 -7.46
C PRO A 51 -5.31 -12.46 -6.23
N SER A 52 -6.36 -11.66 -6.43
CA SER A 52 -7.06 -10.99 -5.33
C SER A 52 -8.14 -11.90 -4.77
N ASP A 53 -8.29 -11.90 -3.45
CA ASP A 53 -9.37 -12.62 -2.79
C ASP A 53 -10.73 -11.93 -2.97
N SER A 54 -10.75 -10.64 -3.32
CA SER A 54 -11.99 -9.88 -3.54
C SER A 54 -11.76 -8.60 -4.34
N ILE A 55 -12.40 -8.53 -5.51
CA ILE A 55 -12.48 -7.29 -6.28
C ILE A 55 -13.22 -6.20 -5.50
N GLN A 56 -14.22 -6.57 -4.69
CA GLN A 56 -14.96 -5.61 -3.86
C GLN A 56 -14.03 -4.94 -2.82
N LEU A 57 -13.13 -5.70 -2.20
CA LEU A 57 -12.14 -5.12 -1.27
C LEU A 57 -11.19 -4.16 -1.99
N LEU A 58 -10.76 -4.50 -3.22
CA LEU A 58 -9.91 -3.60 -4.01
C LEU A 58 -10.62 -2.27 -4.33
N GLN A 59 -11.93 -2.29 -4.55
CA GLN A 59 -12.73 -1.09 -4.80
C GLN A 59 -12.98 -0.26 -3.54
N GLN A 60 -13.10 -0.90 -2.38
CA GLN A 60 -13.43 -0.24 -1.11
C GLN A 60 -12.20 0.32 -0.38
N GLU A 61 -11.09 -0.40 -0.41
CA GLU A 61 -9.90 -0.06 0.36
C GLU A 61 -8.95 0.82 -0.46
N ARG A 62 -8.51 1.92 0.15
CA ARG A 62 -7.53 2.84 -0.42
C ARG A 62 -6.13 2.25 -0.40
N GLN A 63 -5.25 2.74 -1.27
CA GLN A 63 -3.85 2.37 -1.18
C GLN A 63 -3.15 3.12 -0.04
N ILE A 64 -2.17 2.46 0.55
CA ILE A 64 -1.11 3.11 1.30
C ILE A 64 0.03 3.50 0.36
N GLY A 65 0.69 4.61 0.65
CA GLY A 65 1.93 4.98 -0.04
C GLY A 65 3.15 4.28 0.58
N PRO A 66 3.99 3.57 -0.20
CA PRO A 66 5.16 2.88 0.33
C PRO A 66 6.39 3.77 0.53
N GLY A 67 6.34 5.04 0.09
CA GLY A 67 7.52 5.93 0.12
C GLY A 67 8.09 6.20 1.51
N ASN A 68 7.33 5.93 2.58
CA ASN A 68 7.77 6.11 3.97
C ASN A 68 7.05 5.09 4.82
N MET A 69 7.75 3.98 5.06
CA MET A 69 7.26 2.86 5.82
C MET A 69 8.23 2.55 6.95
N PHE A 70 7.68 2.11 8.07
CA PHE A 70 8.44 1.41 9.08
C PHE A 70 8.36 -0.10 8.82
N VAL A 71 9.51 -0.71 8.62
CA VAL A 71 9.64 -2.10 8.16
C VAL A 71 10.33 -2.90 9.25
N VAL A 72 9.57 -3.70 9.98
CA VAL A 72 10.13 -4.59 11.01
C VAL A 72 10.57 -5.89 10.37
N ARG A 73 11.79 -6.33 10.66
CA ARG A 73 12.32 -7.60 10.15
C ARG A 73 11.65 -8.78 10.86
N THR A 74 10.59 -9.32 10.26
CA THR A 74 9.91 -10.55 10.69
C THR A 74 9.88 -11.57 9.56
N LYS A 75 9.54 -12.84 9.85
CA LYS A 75 9.32 -13.86 8.80
C LYS A 75 8.23 -13.42 7.81
N TYR A 76 7.18 -12.78 8.32
CA TYR A 76 6.10 -12.23 7.51
C TYR A 76 6.59 -11.12 6.57
N THR A 77 7.30 -10.12 7.11
CA THR A 77 7.85 -9.02 6.32
C THR A 77 8.79 -9.53 5.24
N LEU A 78 9.64 -10.52 5.57
CA LEU A 78 10.54 -11.13 4.59
C LEU A 78 9.78 -11.84 3.46
N LYS A 79 8.64 -12.50 3.75
CA LYS A 79 7.76 -13.07 2.72
C LYS A 79 7.20 -11.97 1.80
N ILE A 80 6.66 -10.89 2.36
CA ILE A 80 6.08 -9.80 1.56
C ILE A 80 7.15 -9.12 0.71
N VAL A 81 8.29 -8.75 1.31
CA VAL A 81 9.41 -8.12 0.59
C VAL A 81 9.95 -9.05 -0.50
N LYS A 82 10.04 -10.37 -0.27
CA LYS A 82 10.45 -11.33 -1.29
C LYS A 82 9.55 -11.25 -2.53
N TRP A 83 8.22 -11.32 -2.37
CA TRP A 83 7.30 -11.25 -3.51
C TRP A 83 7.30 -9.88 -4.18
N TRP A 84 7.41 -8.81 -3.39
CA TRP A 84 7.51 -7.45 -3.90
C TRP A 84 8.76 -7.27 -4.77
N VAL A 85 9.92 -7.79 -4.32
CA VAL A 85 11.18 -7.75 -5.07
C VAL A 85 11.13 -8.67 -6.31
N LEU A 86 10.59 -9.87 -6.21
CA LEU A 86 10.44 -10.77 -7.37
C LEU A 86 9.59 -10.13 -8.47
N CYS A 87 8.50 -9.44 -8.11
CA CYS A 87 7.72 -8.67 -9.07
C CYS A 87 8.54 -7.52 -9.67
N SER A 88 9.31 -6.77 -8.87
CA SER A 88 10.18 -5.69 -9.39
C SER A 88 11.24 -6.16 -10.39
N LEU A 89 11.65 -7.43 -10.29
CA LEU A 89 12.61 -8.05 -11.20
C LEU A 89 11.94 -8.72 -12.41
N THR A 90 10.61 -8.71 -12.48
CA THR A 90 9.84 -9.30 -13.58
C THR A 90 9.11 -8.18 -14.32
N GLU A 91 9.61 -7.80 -15.51
CA GLU A 91 9.12 -6.64 -16.26
C GLU A 91 7.60 -6.62 -16.41
N ASN A 92 7.00 -7.72 -16.88
CA ASN A 92 5.55 -7.80 -17.08
C ASN A 92 4.74 -7.89 -15.77
N CYS A 93 5.39 -8.10 -14.61
CA CYS A 93 4.72 -7.98 -13.31
C CYS A 93 4.72 -6.52 -12.84
N MET A 94 5.90 -5.87 -12.89
CA MET A 94 6.07 -4.51 -12.38
C MET A 94 5.60 -3.42 -13.34
N ASN A 95 5.69 -3.65 -14.65
CA ASN A 95 5.31 -2.71 -15.70
C ASN A 95 4.65 -3.46 -16.88
N PRO A 96 3.47 -4.07 -16.68
CA PRO A 96 2.75 -4.73 -17.77
C PRO A 96 2.52 -3.79 -18.96
N PRO A 97 2.43 -4.31 -20.21
CA PRO A 97 2.15 -3.50 -21.39
C PRO A 97 0.89 -2.62 -21.24
N GLY A 98 0.99 -1.35 -21.62
CA GLY A 98 -0.11 -0.37 -21.46
C GLY A 98 -0.12 0.35 -20.10
N SER A 99 0.79 0.02 -19.19
CA SER A 99 0.97 0.74 -17.93
C SER A 99 1.31 2.22 -18.15
N GLN A 100 0.61 3.09 -17.42
CA GLN A 100 0.87 4.52 -17.42
C GLN A 100 0.62 5.13 -16.03
N LEU A 101 1.37 6.18 -15.69
CA LEU A 101 1.29 6.81 -14.38
C LEU A 101 0.12 7.82 -14.27
N LYS A 102 -0.29 8.42 -15.38
CA LYS A 102 -1.34 9.44 -15.43
C LYS A 102 -2.72 8.79 -15.39
N CYS A 103 -3.49 9.13 -14.36
CA CYS A 103 -4.83 8.61 -14.15
C CYS A 103 -5.90 9.52 -14.77
N HIS A 104 -6.97 8.91 -15.25
CA HIS A 104 -8.16 9.56 -15.77
C HIS A 104 -9.35 9.13 -14.93
N PHE A 105 -9.70 9.95 -13.94
CA PHE A 105 -10.85 9.70 -13.08
C PHE A 105 -12.11 10.29 -13.71
N ASP A 106 -13.14 9.48 -13.88
CA ASP A 106 -14.46 9.98 -14.26
C ASP A 106 -15.07 10.78 -13.09
N LYS A 107 -15.97 11.72 -13.42
CA LYS A 107 -16.63 12.61 -12.46
C LYS A 107 -17.40 11.85 -11.38
N SER A 108 -17.91 10.66 -11.69
CA SER A 108 -18.60 9.84 -10.69
C SER A 108 -17.64 9.33 -9.61
N ARG A 109 -16.34 9.16 -9.90
CA ARG A 109 -15.39 8.36 -9.08
C ARG A 109 -15.95 7.00 -8.65
N GLU A 110 -17.01 6.54 -9.30
CA GLU A 110 -17.73 5.33 -8.92
C GLU A 110 -17.08 4.16 -9.65
N ARG A 111 -16.23 3.43 -8.92
CA ARG A 111 -15.86 2.02 -9.18
C ARG A 111 -15.27 1.69 -10.55
N LEU A 112 -14.99 2.67 -11.39
CA LEU A 112 -14.35 2.51 -12.68
C LEU A 112 -12.84 2.66 -12.51
N HIS A 113 -12.11 1.77 -13.18
CA HIS A 113 -10.65 1.82 -13.24
C HIS A 113 -10.18 3.16 -13.85
N ALA A 114 -9.17 3.79 -13.27
CA ALA A 114 -8.71 5.12 -13.68
C ALA A 114 -7.69 5.10 -14.84
N ASN A 115 -7.60 3.98 -15.56
CA ASN A 115 -6.70 3.74 -16.68
C ASN A 115 -5.23 4.10 -16.37
N CYS A 116 -4.77 3.80 -15.16
CA CYS A 116 -3.39 4.01 -14.75
C CYS A 116 -2.92 2.90 -13.83
N TYR A 117 -1.62 2.90 -13.55
CA TYR A 117 -0.98 1.92 -12.68
C TYR A 117 0.00 2.61 -11.73
N ARG A 118 0.01 2.12 -10.48
CA ARG A 118 0.93 2.58 -9.43
C ARG A 118 2.04 1.57 -9.13
N TYR A 119 2.38 0.69 -10.08
CA TYR A 119 3.61 -0.12 -10.05
C TYR A 119 3.83 -0.83 -8.69
N ASP A 120 4.97 -0.58 -8.06
CA ASP A 120 5.40 -1.14 -6.78
C ASP A 120 4.40 -0.87 -5.65
N GLN A 121 3.78 0.31 -5.64
CA GLN A 121 2.72 0.64 -4.69
C GLN A 121 1.50 -0.29 -4.88
N SER A 122 1.10 -0.60 -6.11
CA SER A 122 -0.01 -1.53 -6.33
C SER A 122 0.34 -2.96 -5.92
N VAL A 123 1.58 -3.41 -6.13
CA VAL A 123 2.04 -4.73 -5.71
C VAL A 123 1.97 -4.88 -4.19
N VAL A 124 2.57 -3.97 -3.43
CA VAL A 124 2.60 -4.09 -1.96
C VAL A 124 1.21 -3.99 -1.34
N ASN A 125 0.34 -3.13 -1.88
CA ASN A 125 -1.02 -3.02 -1.37
C ASN A 125 -1.86 -4.27 -1.66
N LEU A 126 -1.72 -4.87 -2.85
CA LEU A 126 -2.41 -6.11 -3.19
C LEU A 126 -1.98 -7.25 -2.25
N LEU A 127 -0.67 -7.39 -2.00
CA LEU A 127 -0.14 -8.39 -1.08
C LEU A 127 -0.65 -8.18 0.36
N LEU A 128 -0.59 -6.96 0.88
CA LEU A 128 -1.04 -6.63 2.23
C LEU A 128 -2.57 -6.76 2.37
N LEU A 129 -3.33 -6.35 1.35
CA LEU A 129 -4.79 -6.41 1.39
C LEU A 129 -5.28 -7.86 1.32
N ASN A 130 -4.61 -8.74 0.57
CA ASN A 130 -4.91 -10.17 0.58
C ASN A 130 -4.74 -10.78 1.99
N ASP A 131 -3.68 -10.44 2.73
CA ASP A 131 -3.45 -11.02 4.06
C ASP A 131 -4.34 -10.36 5.15
N PHE A 132 -4.55 -9.03 5.12
CA PHE A 132 -5.15 -8.29 6.22
C PHE A 132 -6.59 -7.80 6.00
N LYS A 133 -7.07 -7.76 4.75
CA LYS A 133 -8.42 -7.33 4.32
C LYS A 133 -8.82 -5.89 4.62
N LYS A 134 -8.08 -5.16 5.47
CA LYS A 134 -8.37 -3.77 5.88
C LYS A 134 -7.10 -2.95 6.05
N ILE A 135 -7.09 -1.72 5.53
CA ILE A 135 -5.89 -0.88 5.53
C ILE A 135 -5.41 -0.50 6.93
N GLU A 136 -6.29 -0.42 7.94
CA GLU A 136 -5.89 -0.06 9.31
C GLU A 136 -4.87 -1.03 9.92
N LYS A 137 -4.76 -2.25 9.36
CA LYS A 137 -3.78 -3.24 9.81
C LYS A 137 -2.35 -2.88 9.43
N TYR A 138 -2.15 -2.10 8.37
CA TYR A 138 -0.86 -1.67 7.86
C TYR A 138 -0.73 -0.15 7.68
N LEU A 139 -1.76 0.62 8.04
CA LEU A 139 -1.75 2.08 8.10
C LEU A 139 -1.78 2.56 9.56
N MET A 140 -0.81 3.40 9.93
CA MET A 140 -0.79 4.11 11.22
C MET A 140 -1.34 5.53 11.05
N ARG A 141 -2.67 5.66 11.20
CA ARG A 141 -3.40 6.92 11.01
C ARG A 141 -2.90 8.05 11.92
N SER A 142 -2.46 7.72 13.13
CA SER A 142 -1.95 8.69 14.13
C SER A 142 -0.73 9.49 13.62
N LEU A 143 0.00 8.96 12.63
CA LEU A 143 1.20 9.57 12.09
C LEU A 143 1.03 10.22 10.71
N ILE A 144 -0.14 10.11 10.07
CA ILE A 144 -0.38 10.68 8.73
C ILE A 144 -0.03 12.17 8.70
N ASN A 145 -0.54 12.94 9.67
CA ASN A 145 -0.31 14.39 9.77
C ASN A 145 1.05 14.75 10.40
N SER A 146 1.97 13.79 10.49
CA SER A 146 3.33 14.04 10.98
C SER A 146 4.34 14.23 9.86
N PHE A 147 3.89 14.07 8.63
CA PHE A 147 4.71 14.12 7.45
C PHE A 147 4.07 15.01 6.38
N GLU A 148 4.90 15.78 5.68
CA GLU A 148 4.49 16.64 4.58
C GLU A 148 5.23 16.24 3.30
N ARG A 149 4.54 16.29 2.15
CA ARG A 149 5.17 16.02 0.86
C ARG A 149 6.04 17.22 0.49
N ILE A 150 7.33 16.98 0.21
CA ILE A 150 8.21 18.01 -0.36
C ILE A 150 7.95 17.94 -1.87
N HIS A 151 7.54 19.07 -2.46
CA HIS A 151 7.31 19.23 -3.89
C HIS A 151 8.60 19.63 -4.60
#